data_AF-A0A846ZPS3-F1
#
_entry.id   AF-A0A846ZPS3-F1
#
_cell.length_a   1.000
_cell.length_b   1.000
_cell.length_c   1.000
_cell.angle_alpha   90.00
_cell.angle_beta   90.00
_cell.angle_gamma   90.00
#
_symmetry.space_group_name_H-M   'P 1'
#
loop_
_entity.id
_entity.type
_entity.pdbx_description
1 polymer ?
#
loop_
_entity_poly.entity_id
_entity_poly.type
_entity_poly.pdbx_seq_one_letter_code
_entity_poly.pdbx_strand_id
1 'polypeptide(L)'
;MSTLSRRDRARQQAHMWQRLAEQCRRCGDHDLEHDARMLARRYQRLIEDDMSDASFTTPTTESCSNRAPASLSQRSGHRSLRECV
;
A
#
# COMPACT_ATOMS: atom_id res chain seq x y z
N MET A 1 -10.95 15.54 19.77
CA MET A 1 -11.50 14.51 18.87
C MET A 1 -10.32 13.77 18.24
N SER A 2 -9.99 12.58 18.73
CA SER A 2 -8.82 11.83 18.25
C SER A 2 -9.15 11.19 16.90
N THR A 3 -8.65 11.77 15.82
CA THR A 3 -8.71 11.15 14.49
C THR A 3 -7.81 9.92 14.49
N LEU A 4 -8.40 8.74 14.59
CA LEU A 4 -7.69 7.47 14.38
C LEU A 4 -6.90 7.56 13.07
N SER A 5 -5.59 7.32 13.16
CA SER A 5 -4.71 7.26 11.99
C SER A 5 -5.27 6.26 10.97
N ARG A 6 -5.05 6.52 9.68
CA ARG A 6 -5.46 5.63 8.59
C ARG A 6 -4.98 4.19 8.84
N ARG A 7 -3.78 4.07 9.42
CA ARG A 7 -3.18 2.80 9.82
C ARG A 7 -3.93 2.10 10.95
N ASP A 8 -4.33 2.82 11.99
CA ASP A 8 -5.07 2.23 13.10
C ASP A 8 -6.48 1.81 12.67
N ARG A 9 -7.10 2.57 11.75
CA ARG A 9 -8.35 2.14 11.10
C ARG A 9 -8.15 0.87 10.30
N ALA A 10 -7.07 0.77 9.51
CA ALA A 10 -6.76 -0.43 8.73
C ALA A 10 -6.51 -1.65 9.64
N ARG A 11 -5.81 -1.47 10.78
CA ARG A 11 -5.63 -2.52 11.81
C ARG A 11 -6.95 -2.98 12.39
N GLN A 12 -7.80 -2.05 12.80
CA GLN A 12 -9.13 -2.38 13.34
C GLN A 12 -9.97 -3.15 12.33
N GLN A 13 -9.97 -2.73 11.07
CA GLN A 13 -10.68 -3.41 9.99
C GLN A 13 -10.11 -4.83 9.76
N ALA A 14 -8.79 -5.00 9.68
CA ALA A 14 -8.16 -6.31 9.53
C ALA A 14 -8.57 -7.27 10.65
N HIS A 15 -8.52 -6.82 11.91
CA HIS A 15 -8.93 -7.65 13.05
C HIS A 15 -10.42 -7.97 13.06
N MET A 16 -11.28 -7.03 12.65
CA MET A 16 -12.71 -7.28 12.52
C MET A 16 -12.99 -8.39 11.50
N TRP A 17 -12.40 -8.29 10.30
CA TRP A 17 -12.58 -9.28 9.24
C TRP A 17 -11.99 -10.66 9.61
N GLN A 18 -10.88 -10.70 10.35
CA GLN A 18 -10.35 -11.96 10.89
C GLN A 18 -11.32 -12.63 11.86
N ARG A 19 -11.93 -11.86 12.77
CA ARG A 19 -12.93 -12.42 13.71
C ARG A 19 -14.16 -12.92 12.99
N LEU A 20 -14.64 -12.19 11.97
CA LEU A 20 -15.76 -12.64 11.16
C LEU A 20 -15.43 -13.95 10.44
N ALA A 21 -14.28 -14.04 9.77
CA ALA A 21 -13.85 -15.27 9.12
C ALA A 21 -13.83 -16.47 10.07
N GLU A 22 -13.36 -16.28 11.31
CA GLU A 22 -13.36 -17.34 12.30
C GLU A 22 -14.77 -17.76 12.73
N GLN A 23 -15.70 -16.81 12.86
CA GLN A 23 -17.11 -17.11 13.13
C GLN A 23 -17.75 -17.87 11.97
N CYS A 24 -17.56 -17.42 10.73
CA CYS A 24 -18.06 -18.08 9.53
C CYS A 24 -17.56 -19.52 9.43
N ARG A 25 -16.27 -19.75 9.71
CA ARG A 25 -15.68 -21.09 9.79
C ARG A 25 -16.38 -21.99 10.81
N ARG A 26 -16.72 -21.45 11.99
CA ARG A 26 -17.42 -22.20 13.05
C ARG A 26 -18.87 -22.51 12.67
N CYS A 27 -19.51 -21.62 11.91
CA CYS A 27 -20.88 -21.79 11.43
C CYS A 27 -20.98 -22.63 10.15
N GLY A 28 -19.85 -22.96 9.50
CA GLY A 28 -19.82 -23.71 8.24
C GLY A 28 -20.12 -22.86 6.99
N ASP A 29 -20.11 -21.54 7.11
CA ASP A 29 -20.29 -20.61 5.99
C ASP A 29 -18.93 -20.34 5.33
N HIS A 30 -18.55 -21.23 4.41
CA HIS A 30 -17.23 -21.19 3.78
C HIS A 30 -17.05 -20.06 2.76
N ASP A 31 -18.14 -19.63 2.10
CA ASP A 31 -18.08 -18.52 1.15
C ASP A 31 -17.82 -17.21 1.88
N LEU A 32 -18.56 -16.95 2.96
CA LEU A 32 -18.35 -15.76 3.78
C LEU A 32 -17.02 -15.81 4.55
N GLU A 33 -16.57 -17.01 4.96
CA GLU A 33 -15.22 -17.18 5.51
C GLU A 33 -14.14 -16.75 4.51
N HIS A 34 -14.26 -17.17 3.25
CA HIS A 34 -13.31 -16.85 2.19
C HIS A 34 -13.24 -15.33 1.96
N ASP A 35 -14.39 -14.68 1.81
CA ASP A 35 -14.48 -13.24 1.59
C ASP A 35 -13.92 -12.44 2.77
N ALA A 36 -14.25 -12.83 3.99
CA ALA A 36 -13.74 -12.20 5.20
C ALA A 36 -12.21 -12.34 5.30
N ARG A 37 -11.64 -13.50 4.93
CA ARG A 37 -10.17 -13.69 4.88
C ARG A 37 -9.51 -12.81 3.82
N MET A 38 -10.13 -12.67 2.65
CA MET A 38 -9.64 -11.81 1.57
C MET A 38 -9.62 -10.34 2.00
N LEU A 39 -10.68 -9.87 2.65
CA LEU A 39 -10.76 -8.51 3.19
C LEU A 39 -9.73 -8.28 4.29
N ALA A 40 -9.57 -9.22 5.23
CA ALA A 40 -8.54 -9.13 6.27
C ALA A 40 -7.13 -8.96 5.67
N ARG A 41 -6.76 -9.78 4.68
CA ARG A 41 -5.46 -9.69 4.00
C ARG A 41 -5.28 -8.36 3.26
N ARG A 42 -6.34 -7.84 2.64
CA ARG A 42 -6.30 -6.53 1.97
C ARG A 42 -5.93 -5.42 2.95
N TYR A 43 -6.54 -5.38 4.12
CA TYR A 43 -6.21 -4.39 5.14
C TYR A 43 -4.84 -4.60 5.78
N GLN A 44 -4.37 -5.85 5.89
CA GLN A 44 -2.99 -6.13 6.32
C GLN A 44 -1.95 -5.54 5.37
N ARG A 45 -2.13 -5.71 4.05
CA ARG A 45 -1.23 -5.10 3.06
C ARG A 45 -1.21 -3.59 3.14
N LEU A 46 -2.36 -2.95 3.38
CA LEU A 46 -2.41 -1.49 3.58
C LEU A 46 -1.58 -1.01 4.79
N ILE A 47 -1.37 -1.86 5.80
CA ILE A 47 -0.52 -1.55 6.96
C ILE A 47 0.97 -1.76 6.61
N GLU A 48 1.28 -2.77 5.81
CA GLU A 48 2.63 -3.11 5.37
C GLU A 48 3.17 -2.11 4.32
N ASP A 49 2.32 -1.65 3.41
CA ASP A 49 2.66 -0.64 2.41
C ASP A 49 2.91 0.73 3.07
N ASP A 50 2.09 1.11 4.06
CA ASP A 50 2.30 2.32 4.88
C ASP A 50 3.62 2.24 5.67
N MET A 51 4.02 1.05 6.13
CA MET A 51 5.34 0.82 6.73
C MET A 51 6.49 0.92 5.75
N SER A 52 6.28 0.51 4.50
CA SER A 52 7.30 0.53 3.45
C SER A 52 7.59 1.95 2.99
N ASP A 53 6.57 2.82 2.92
CA ASP A 53 6.73 4.25 2.64
C ASP A 53 7.37 4.98 3.83
N ALA A 54 6.99 4.62 5.07
CA ALA A 54 7.59 5.16 6.29
C ALA A 54 9.03 4.68 6.57
N SER A 55 9.49 3.60 5.92
CA SER A 55 10.87 3.10 6.04
C SER A 55 11.85 3.81 5.10
N PHE A 56 11.38 4.73 4.25
CA PHE A 56 12.22 5.58 3.40
C PHE A 56 12.62 6.91 4.04
N THR A 57 12.57 6.99 5.37
CA THR A 57 13.08 8.15 6.10
C THR A 57 13.99 7.73 7.24
N THR A 58 15.30 7.85 7.03
CA THR A 58 16.20 8.51 7.99
C THR A 58 17.47 9.01 7.28
N PRO A 59 18.08 10.12 7.76
CA PRO A 59 18.68 11.16 6.92
C PRO A 59 20.22 11.19 6.97
N THR A 60 20.86 11.82 5.99
CA THR A 60 22.14 12.53 6.21
C THR A 60 22.37 13.58 5.13
N THR A 61 22.07 14.83 5.47
CA THR A 61 22.83 15.98 5.00
C THR A 61 24.30 15.79 5.38
N GLU A 62 25.17 15.64 4.38
CA GLU A 62 26.54 16.21 4.27
C GLU A 62 27.46 15.34 3.40
N SER A 63 27.59 15.70 2.12
CA SER A 63 28.88 16.15 1.57
C SER A 63 28.76 16.59 0.12
N CYS A 64 29.25 17.80 -0.11
CA CYS A 64 29.28 18.53 -1.36
C CYS A 64 29.92 17.77 -2.54
N SER A 65 29.33 17.91 -3.73
CA SER A 65 30.08 18.40 -4.90
C SER A 65 29.12 18.94 -5.95
N ASN A 66 29.08 20.27 -6.03
CA ASN A 66 28.65 20.98 -7.22
C ASN A 66 29.60 20.62 -8.38
N ARG A 67 29.15 19.76 -9.29
CA ARG A 67 29.63 19.77 -10.68
C ARG A 67 28.51 19.38 -11.62
N ALA A 68 27.81 20.39 -12.13
CA ALA A 68 26.90 20.24 -13.26
C ALA A 68 27.71 20.00 -14.57
N PRO A 69 27.07 19.87 -15.74
CA PRO A 69 26.43 18.64 -16.23
C PRO A 69 26.98 18.24 -17.62
N ALA A 70 27.19 16.97 -17.94
CA ALA A 70 27.48 16.61 -19.33
C ALA A 70 27.22 15.14 -19.67
N SER A 71 26.73 14.96 -20.91
CA SER A 71 26.48 13.75 -21.69
C SER A 71 25.11 13.10 -21.46
N LEU A 72 24.07 13.49 -22.20
CA LEU A 72 23.76 13.07 -23.59
C LEU A 72 23.62 11.54 -23.73
N SER A 73 22.39 11.07 -23.62
CA SER A 73 21.82 10.24 -24.68
C SER A 73 20.32 10.48 -24.76
N GLN A 74 19.97 11.53 -25.51
CA GLN A 74 18.73 11.56 -26.26
C GLN A 74 18.66 10.27 -27.09
N ARG A 75 17.70 9.40 -26.79
CA ARG A 75 17.12 8.52 -27.80
C ARG A 75 15.70 9.02 -28.05
N SER A 76 15.57 9.68 -29.20
CA SER A 76 14.38 9.77 -30.08
C SER A 76 13.22 8.90 -29.59
N GLY A 77 12.04 9.41 -29.21
CA GLY A 77 11.18 10.26 -30.01
C GLY A 77 10.33 9.39 -30.95
N HIS A 78 9.07 9.10 -30.58
CA HIS A 78 7.86 9.35 -31.40
C HIS A 78 6.56 8.88 -30.70
N ARG A 79 5.52 9.68 -30.99
CA ARG A 79 4.12 9.76 -30.51
C ARG A 79 3.24 8.50 -30.65
N SER A 80 2.04 8.65 -30.07
CA SER A 80 0.69 8.17 -30.51
C SER A 80 0.18 6.87 -29.89
N LEU A 81 -1.08 6.71 -29.50
CA LEU A 81 -2.29 7.58 -29.45
C LEU A 81 -3.41 6.75 -28.76
N ARG A 82 -4.50 7.44 -28.37
CA ARG A 82 -5.89 6.98 -28.16
C ARG A 82 -6.36 6.69 -26.72
N GLU A 83 -6.85 7.76 -26.08
CA GLU A 83 -8.18 7.72 -25.48
C GLU A 83 -9.23 7.54 -26.60
N CYS A 84 -10.15 6.60 -26.39
CA CYS A 84 -11.36 6.45 -27.19
C CYS A 84 -12.55 6.98 -26.38
N VAL A 85 -13.33 7.80 -27.08
CA VAL A 85 -14.65 8.41 -26.76
C VAL A 85 -14.61 9.67 -25.90
#